data_AF-W5Z4A5-F1
#
_entry.id   AF-W5Z4A5-F1
#
_cell.length_a   1.000
_cell.length_b   1.000
_cell.length_c   1.000
_cell.angle_alpha   90.00
_cell.angle_beta   90.00
_cell.angle_gamma   90.00
#
_symmetry.space_group_name_H-M   'P 1'
#
loop_
_entity.id
_entity.type
_entity.pdbx_description
1 polymer ?
#
loop_
_entity_poly.entity_id
_entity_poly.type
_entity_poly.pdbx_seq_one_letter_code
_entity_poly.pdbx_strand_id
1 'polypeptide(L)'
;MNIEAKTALGVPLAVIAWIFVYLLSYAALSLLDMARGLDGDWLQETVREWVAPGLGGYVAIHAVNKILPGSRLKWVAIIFCASLVLFHIGFFSFLGHSLKFSLGEQVTQWGMVIATCAGSYIALNQTPAFVSAEKKTSKLTVDCPACGRKMNVPKGKTLKVTCPHCTYKFEIQT
;
A
#
# COMPACT_ATOMS: atom_id res chain seq x y z
N MET A 1 -8.63 -11.97 -18.44
CA MET A 1 -9.13 -12.00 -17.05
C MET A 1 -9.76 -10.66 -16.70
N ASN A 2 -11.00 -10.65 -16.19
CA ASN A 2 -11.68 -9.42 -15.80
C ASN A 2 -10.98 -8.77 -14.57
N ILE A 3 -11.28 -7.51 -14.31
CA ILE A 3 -10.67 -6.74 -13.19
C ILE A 3 -10.97 -7.40 -11.84
N GLU A 4 -12.15 -8.01 -11.71
CA GLU A 4 -12.58 -8.69 -10.49
C GLU A 4 -11.76 -9.93 -10.18
N ALA A 5 -11.56 -10.82 -11.16
CA ALA A 5 -10.71 -12.00 -10.97
C ALA A 5 -9.24 -11.63 -10.72
N LYS A 6 -8.72 -10.57 -11.37
CA LYS A 6 -7.40 -10.01 -11.03
C LYS A 6 -7.32 -9.52 -9.59
N THR A 7 -8.37 -8.88 -9.10
CA THR A 7 -8.43 -8.37 -7.72
C THR A 7 -8.53 -9.53 -6.73
N ALA A 8 -9.35 -10.54 -7.02
CA ALA A 8 -9.49 -11.74 -6.20
C ALA A 8 -8.18 -12.54 -6.11
N LEU A 9 -7.47 -12.74 -7.23
CA LEU A 9 -6.14 -13.39 -7.26
C LEU A 9 -5.02 -12.54 -6.66
N GLY A 10 -5.21 -11.22 -6.58
CA GLY A 10 -4.26 -10.31 -5.96
C GLY A 10 -4.08 -10.58 -4.46
N VAL A 11 -5.14 -10.98 -3.75
CA VAL A 11 -5.07 -11.24 -2.30
C VAL A 11 -4.18 -12.43 -1.95
N PRO A 12 -4.36 -13.66 -2.50
CA PRO A 12 -3.47 -14.77 -2.19
C PRO A 12 -2.05 -14.51 -2.67
N LEU A 13 -1.86 -13.80 -3.79
CA LEU A 13 -0.54 -13.38 -4.25
C LEU A 13 0.15 -12.45 -3.24
N ALA A 14 -0.58 -11.49 -2.67
CA ALA A 14 -0.07 -10.60 -1.62
C ALA A 14 0.35 -11.39 -0.38
N VAL A 15 -0.45 -12.37 0.06
CA VAL A 15 -0.12 -13.25 1.19
C VAL A 15 1.16 -14.04 0.92
N ILE A 16 1.28 -14.66 -0.27
CA ILE A 16 2.48 -15.44 -0.64
C ILE A 16 3.73 -14.55 -0.65
N ALA A 17 3.63 -13.37 -1.26
CA ALA A 17 4.73 -12.41 -1.29
C ALA A 17 5.14 -11.93 0.11
N TRP A 18 4.16 -11.66 0.99
CA TRP A 18 4.40 -11.29 2.37
C TRP A 18 5.12 -12.41 3.15
N ILE A 19 4.63 -13.65 3.07
CA ILE A 19 5.25 -14.83 3.72
C ILE A 19 6.69 -15.00 3.23
N PHE A 20 6.92 -14.90 1.92
CA PHE A 20 8.25 -15.04 1.33
C PHE A 20 9.23 -13.99 1.90
N VAL A 21 8.82 -12.72 1.96
CA VAL A 21 9.66 -11.64 2.51
C VAL A 21 9.91 -11.85 4.01
N TYR A 22 8.90 -12.27 4.76
CA TYR A 22 9.04 -12.56 6.19
C TYR A 22 10.06 -13.68 6.44
N LEU A 23 9.90 -14.82 5.77
CA LEU A 23 10.81 -15.97 5.89
C LEU A 23 12.23 -15.63 5.45
N LEU A 24 12.38 -14.89 4.34
CA LEU A 24 13.68 -14.46 3.85
C LEU A 24 14.37 -13.52 4.84
N SER A 25 13.64 -12.57 5.41
CA SER A 25 14.17 -11.64 6.42
C SER A 25 14.57 -12.39 7.69
N TYR A 26 13.78 -13.37 8.12
CA TYR A 26 14.09 -14.20 9.27
C TYR A 26 15.36 -15.03 9.03
N ALA A 27 15.45 -15.72 7.89
CA ALA A 27 16.63 -16.49 7.51
C ALA A 27 17.90 -15.63 7.41
N ALA A 28 17.79 -14.44 6.81
CA ALA A 28 18.91 -13.51 6.67
C ALA A 28 19.43 -13.01 8.02
N LEU A 29 18.53 -12.68 8.95
CA LEU A 29 18.91 -12.21 10.29
C LEU A 29 19.45 -13.36 11.14
N SER A 30 18.89 -14.57 11.05
CA SER A 30 19.44 -15.74 11.75
C SER A 30 20.84 -16.10 11.26
N LEU A 31 21.10 -15.98 9.94
CA LEU A 31 22.44 -16.17 9.39
C LEU A 31 23.41 -15.11 9.92
N LEU A 32 22.95 -13.87 10.10
CA LEU A 32 23.74 -12.78 10.65
C LEU A 32 24.10 -13.02 12.13
N ASP A 33 23.16 -13.53 12.93
CA ASP A 33 23.42 -13.96 14.32
C ASP A 33 24.51 -15.01 14.39
N MET A 34 24.39 -16.07 13.59
CA MET A 34 25.38 -17.14 13.51
C MET A 34 26.77 -16.61 13.12
N ALA A 35 26.83 -15.67 12.16
CA ALA A 35 28.09 -15.09 11.71
C ALA A 35 28.75 -14.19 12.77
N ARG A 36 27.96 -13.60 13.68
CA ARG A 36 28.46 -12.69 14.74
C ARG A 36 28.69 -13.38 16.07
N GLY A 37 28.19 -14.61 16.25
CA GLY A 37 28.19 -15.28 17.56
C GLY A 37 27.39 -14.52 18.62
N LEU A 38 26.38 -13.76 18.17
CA LEU A 38 25.47 -13.03 19.05
C LEU A 38 24.15 -13.80 19.11
N ASP A 39 23.80 -14.27 20.30
CA ASP A 39 22.49 -14.86 20.55
C ASP A 39 21.56 -13.78 21.13
N GLY A 40 20.50 -13.43 20.40
CA GLY A 40 19.39 -12.64 20.96
C GLY A 40 19.63 -11.14 21.10
N ASP A 41 20.11 -10.47 20.05
CA ASP A 41 20.17 -9.00 20.02
C ASP A 41 18.75 -8.39 19.87
N TRP A 42 18.36 -7.55 20.83
CA TRP A 42 17.08 -6.84 20.85
C TRP A 42 16.82 -6.04 19.57
N LEU A 43 17.88 -5.54 18.91
CA LEU A 43 17.75 -4.80 17.66
C LEU A 43 17.24 -5.71 16.55
N GLN A 44 17.73 -6.95 16.48
CA GLN A 44 17.30 -7.91 15.48
C GLN A 44 15.88 -8.38 15.73
N GLU A 45 15.50 -8.57 16.98
CA GLU A 45 14.11 -8.86 17.37
C GLU A 45 13.18 -7.74 16.90
N THR A 46 13.55 -6.48 17.17
CA THR A 46 12.78 -5.31 16.71
C THR A 46 12.65 -5.29 15.18
N VAL A 47 13.73 -5.57 14.44
CA VAL A 47 13.69 -5.63 12.98
C VAL A 47 12.79 -6.77 12.49
N ARG A 48 12.86 -7.95 13.10
CA ARG A 48 12.02 -9.12 12.74
C ARG A 48 10.54 -8.87 13.00
N GLU A 49 10.22 -8.19 14.10
CA GLU A 49 8.83 -7.99 14.52
C GLU A 49 8.15 -6.77 13.88
N TRP A 50 8.90 -5.71 13.59
CA TRP A 50 8.31 -4.46 13.09
C TRP A 50 8.70 -4.15 11.65
N VAL A 51 9.99 -4.29 11.31
CA VAL A 51 10.48 -3.86 9.99
C VAL A 51 10.17 -4.91 8.93
N ALA A 52 10.42 -6.19 9.19
CA ALA A 52 10.18 -7.27 8.23
C ALA A 52 8.70 -7.39 7.81
N PRO A 53 7.71 -7.30 8.72
CA PRO A 53 6.30 -7.36 8.34
C PRO A 53 5.86 -6.12 7.55
N GLY A 54 6.34 -4.94 7.93
CA GLY A 54 6.10 -3.71 7.18
C GLY A 54 6.67 -3.76 5.77
N LEU A 55 7.93 -4.20 5.62
CA LEU A 55 8.54 -4.44 4.32
C LEU A 55 7.77 -5.50 3.53
N GLY A 56 7.32 -6.57 4.19
CA GLY A 56 6.46 -7.60 3.60
C GLY A 56 5.18 -7.02 3.03
N GLY A 57 4.49 -6.14 3.77
CA GLY A 57 3.27 -5.48 3.30
C GLY A 57 3.52 -4.58 2.09
N TYR A 58 4.63 -3.83 2.11
CA TYR A 58 5.05 -3.02 0.97
C TYR A 58 5.29 -3.87 -0.29
N VAL A 59 6.12 -4.91 -0.17
CA VAL A 59 6.48 -5.80 -1.27
C VAL A 59 5.26 -6.56 -1.78
N ALA A 60 4.34 -6.97 -0.91
CA ALA A 60 3.11 -7.67 -1.28
C ALA A 60 2.28 -6.86 -2.28
N ILE A 61 1.99 -5.59 -1.97
CA ILE A 61 1.21 -4.73 -2.87
C ILE A 61 1.98 -4.40 -4.15
N HIS A 62 3.29 -4.19 -4.03
CA HIS A 62 4.14 -3.94 -5.20
C HIS A 62 4.15 -5.15 -6.15
N ALA A 63 4.25 -6.37 -5.63
CA ALA A 63 4.22 -7.60 -6.39
C ALA A 63 2.88 -7.78 -7.11
N VAL A 64 1.76 -7.51 -6.46
CA VAL A 64 0.42 -7.57 -7.10
C VAL A 64 0.31 -6.57 -8.25
N ASN A 65 0.77 -5.33 -8.06
CA ASN A 65 0.74 -4.33 -9.14
C ASN A 65 1.60 -4.75 -10.34
N LYS A 66 2.76 -5.37 -10.08
CA LYS A 66 3.69 -5.82 -11.12
C LYS A 66 3.19 -7.05 -11.87
N ILE A 67 2.66 -8.04 -11.17
CA ILE A 67 2.26 -9.34 -11.74
C ILE A 67 0.83 -9.29 -12.29
N LEU A 68 -0.07 -8.57 -11.63
CA LEU A 68 -1.49 -8.45 -11.99
C LEU A 68 -1.86 -6.98 -12.29
N PRO A 69 -1.30 -6.37 -13.35
CA PRO A 69 -1.60 -5.00 -13.71
C PRO A 69 -3.09 -4.81 -14.02
N GLY A 70 -3.65 -3.70 -13.56
CA GLY A 70 -5.07 -3.36 -13.70
C GLY A 70 -5.99 -4.00 -12.64
N SER A 71 -5.45 -4.67 -11.62
CA SER A 71 -6.19 -5.05 -10.41
C SER A 71 -6.58 -3.80 -9.60
N ARG A 72 -7.65 -3.89 -8.80
CA ARG A 72 -8.05 -2.82 -7.89
C ARG A 72 -7.20 -2.88 -6.61
N LEU A 73 -5.98 -2.36 -6.65
CA LEU A 73 -5.00 -2.47 -5.56
C LEU A 73 -5.54 -2.02 -4.19
N LYS A 74 -6.36 -0.96 -4.13
CA LYS A 74 -7.03 -0.53 -2.88
C LYS A 74 -7.79 -1.67 -2.21
N TRP A 75 -8.57 -2.41 -2.99
CA TRP A 75 -9.37 -3.53 -2.49
C TRP A 75 -8.48 -4.72 -2.11
N VAL A 76 -7.43 -4.99 -2.89
CA VAL A 76 -6.46 -6.05 -2.55
C VAL A 76 -5.83 -5.76 -1.18
N ALA A 77 -5.35 -4.54 -0.96
CA ALA A 77 -4.72 -4.14 0.30
C ALA A 77 -5.69 -4.20 1.49
N ILE A 78 -6.92 -3.71 1.31
CA ILE A 78 -7.96 -3.75 2.36
C ILE A 78 -8.27 -5.21 2.74
N ILE A 79 -8.53 -6.07 1.76
CA ILE A 79 -8.86 -7.47 2.02
C ILE A 79 -7.67 -8.19 2.65
N PHE A 80 -6.46 -7.97 2.13
CA PHE A 80 -5.23 -8.53 2.70
C PHE A 80 -5.04 -8.14 4.17
N CYS A 81 -5.16 -6.85 4.51
CA CYS A 81 -5.09 -6.38 5.89
C CYS A 81 -6.20 -6.94 6.77
N ALA A 82 -7.44 -6.94 6.27
CA ALA A 82 -8.58 -7.49 7.01
C ALA A 82 -8.38 -8.98 7.31
N SER A 83 -7.84 -9.75 6.37
CA SER A 83 -7.52 -11.16 6.58
C SER A 83 -6.48 -11.36 7.69
N LEU A 84 -5.44 -10.53 7.77
CA LEU A 84 -4.44 -10.61 8.85
C LEU A 84 -5.03 -10.25 10.21
N VAL A 85 -5.88 -9.23 10.28
CA VAL A 85 -6.60 -8.84 11.50
C VAL A 85 -7.52 -9.97 11.96
N LEU A 86 -8.35 -10.51 11.05
CA LEU A 86 -9.26 -11.61 11.36
C LEU A 86 -8.50 -12.87 11.78
N PHE A 87 -7.37 -13.17 11.15
CA PHE A 87 -6.52 -14.28 11.55
C PHE A 87 -6.04 -14.12 13.00
N HIS A 88 -5.56 -12.94 13.39
CA HIS A 88 -5.11 -12.70 14.76
C HIS A 88 -6.27 -12.75 15.76
N ILE A 89 -7.41 -12.10 15.48
CA ILE A 89 -8.60 -12.15 16.36
C ILE A 89 -9.08 -13.59 16.55
N GLY A 90 -9.18 -14.36 15.46
CA GLY A 90 -9.59 -15.75 15.48
C GLY A 90 -8.59 -16.64 16.21
N PHE A 91 -7.30 -16.45 15.98
CA PHE A 91 -6.21 -17.15 16.67
C PHE A 91 -6.26 -16.90 18.18
N PHE A 92 -6.45 -15.65 18.61
CA PHE A 92 -6.60 -15.31 20.02
C PHE A 92 -7.88 -15.86 20.63
N SER A 93 -8.99 -15.85 19.89
CA SER A 93 -10.26 -16.38 20.40
C SER A 93 -10.22 -17.90 20.53
N PHE A 94 -9.48 -18.59 19.66
CA PHE A 94 -9.34 -20.04 19.66
C PHE A 94 -8.30 -20.53 20.69
N LEU A 95 -7.11 -19.92 20.74
CA LEU A 95 -6.01 -20.36 21.61
C LEU A 95 -5.92 -19.60 22.94
N GLY A 96 -6.45 -18.38 23.01
CA GLY A 96 -6.37 -17.52 24.21
C GLY A 96 -7.18 -18.05 25.38
N HIS A 97 -8.14 -18.94 25.16
CA HIS A 97 -8.81 -19.62 26.26
C HIS A 97 -7.87 -20.63 26.98
N SER A 98 -6.81 -21.07 26.31
CA SER A 98 -5.85 -22.04 26.84
C SER A 98 -4.48 -21.42 27.20
N LEU A 99 -4.13 -20.27 26.63
CA LEU A 99 -2.82 -19.62 26.82
C LEU A 99 -3.00 -18.23 27.46
N LYS A 100 -2.41 -18.03 28.64
CA LYS A 100 -2.31 -16.71 29.27
C LYS A 100 -1.16 -15.93 28.61
N PHE A 101 -1.49 -15.12 27.62
CA PHE A 101 -0.51 -14.22 27.00
C PHE A 101 -0.23 -13.01 27.89
N SER A 102 1.04 -12.62 27.97
CA SER A 102 1.44 -11.36 28.60
C SER A 102 1.02 -10.17 27.74
N LEU A 103 0.86 -8.99 28.36
CA LEU A 103 0.58 -7.75 27.62
C LEU A 103 1.66 -7.46 26.56
N GLY A 104 2.92 -7.79 26.86
CA GLY A 104 4.04 -7.62 25.93
C GLY A 104 3.85 -8.44 24.64
N GLU A 105 3.52 -9.72 24.77
CA GLU A 105 3.27 -10.60 23.62
C GLU A 105 2.06 -10.16 22.79
N GLN A 106 1.02 -9.62 23.44
CA GLN A 106 -0.12 -9.07 22.70
C GLN A 106 0.31 -7.85 21.88
N VAL A 107 1.10 -6.95 22.46
CA VAL A 107 1.59 -5.75 21.76
C VAL A 107 2.47 -6.12 20.57
N THR A 108 3.38 -7.08 20.70
CA THR A 108 4.25 -7.49 19.60
C THR A 108 3.46 -8.13 18.46
N GLN A 109 2.49 -9.00 18.77
CA GLN A 109 1.63 -9.62 17.76
C GLN A 109 0.77 -8.60 17.01
N TRP A 110 0.15 -7.65 17.71
CA TRP A 110 -0.61 -6.58 17.05
C TRP A 110 0.31 -5.61 16.29
N GLY A 111 1.53 -5.40 16.78
CA GLY A 111 2.56 -4.60 16.13
C GLY A 111 2.87 -5.08 14.72
N MET A 112 3.01 -6.40 14.53
CA MET A 112 3.22 -7.02 13.22
C MET A 112 2.11 -6.69 12.21
N VAL A 113 0.84 -6.77 12.65
CA VAL A 113 -0.33 -6.49 11.80
C VAL A 113 -0.34 -5.01 11.39
N ILE A 114 -0.12 -4.10 12.36
CA ILE A 114 -0.07 -2.66 12.12
C ILE A 114 1.06 -2.32 11.15
N ALA A 115 2.27 -2.86 11.37
CA ALA A 115 3.42 -2.64 10.50
C ALA A 115 3.13 -3.11 9.06
N THR A 116 2.57 -4.30 8.90
CA THR A 116 2.20 -4.85 7.59
C THR A 116 1.20 -3.95 6.85
N CYS A 117 0.19 -3.44 7.55
CA CYS A 117 -0.80 -2.55 6.95
C CYS A 117 -0.22 -1.17 6.62
N ALA A 118 0.67 -0.64 7.46
CA ALA A 118 1.39 0.60 7.17
C ALA A 118 2.25 0.46 5.90
N GLY A 119 3.02 -0.61 5.77
CA GLY A 119 3.81 -0.89 4.57
C GLY A 119 2.96 -1.03 3.30
N SER A 120 1.82 -1.73 3.41
CA SER A 120 0.85 -1.89 2.32
C SER A 120 0.28 -0.53 1.89
N TYR A 121 -0.04 0.34 2.85
CA TYR A 121 -0.55 1.69 2.59
C TYR A 121 0.49 2.58 1.90
N ILE A 122 1.76 2.53 2.33
CA ILE A 122 2.86 3.25 1.68
C ILE A 122 3.02 2.80 0.22
N ALA A 123 2.97 1.49 -0.04
CA ALA A 123 3.06 0.96 -1.40
C ALA A 123 1.92 1.47 -2.29
N LEU A 124 0.68 1.51 -1.79
CA LEU A 124 -0.45 2.07 -2.55
C LEU A 124 -0.19 3.50 -3.01
N ASN A 125 0.27 4.36 -2.10
CA ASN A 125 0.51 5.78 -2.38
C ASN A 125 1.65 6.01 -3.38
N GLN A 126 2.58 5.06 -3.50
CA GLN A 126 3.69 5.15 -4.47
C GLN A 126 3.33 4.59 -5.86
N THR A 127 2.21 3.87 -6.01
CA THR A 127 1.87 3.28 -7.32
C THR A 127 1.35 4.34 -8.30
N PRO A 128 1.94 4.46 -9.52
CA PRO A 128 1.52 5.47 -10.49
C PRO A 128 0.07 5.28 -10.97
N ALA A 129 -0.41 4.03 -10.97
CA ALA A 129 -1.82 3.72 -11.26
C ALA A 129 -2.78 4.34 -10.25
N PHE A 130 -2.41 4.42 -8.97
CA PHE A 130 -3.20 5.05 -7.92
C PHE A 130 -3.19 6.58 -8.06
N VAL A 131 -1.99 7.17 -8.23
CA VAL A 131 -1.83 8.62 -8.44
C VAL A 131 -2.62 9.09 -9.67
N SER A 132 -2.65 8.28 -10.73
CA SER A 132 -3.40 8.62 -11.95
C SER A 132 -4.91 8.38 -11.83
N ALA A 133 -5.37 7.42 -11.01
CA ALA A 133 -6.80 7.18 -10.79
C ALA A 133 -7.45 8.29 -9.94
N GLU A 134 -6.71 8.82 -8.97
CA GLU A 134 -7.16 9.97 -8.16
C GLU A 134 -7.10 11.27 -8.98
N LYS A 135 -6.10 11.40 -9.86
CA LYS A 135 -5.96 12.55 -10.79
C LYS A 135 -6.71 12.35 -12.11
N LYS A 136 -7.92 11.80 -12.08
CA LYS A 136 -8.88 11.95 -13.19
C LYS A 136 -9.66 13.26 -13.03
N THR A 137 -8.95 14.38 -12.98
CA THR A 137 -9.57 15.67 -13.36
C THR A 137 -9.83 15.58 -14.85
N SER A 138 -11.10 15.41 -15.21
CA SER A 138 -11.54 15.44 -16.60
C SER A 138 -11.03 16.74 -17.22
N LYS A 139 -10.25 16.63 -18.30
CA LYS A 139 -9.75 17.79 -19.03
C LYS A 139 -10.96 18.42 -19.73
N LEU A 140 -11.23 19.69 -19.47
CA LEU A 140 -12.19 20.49 -20.23
C LEU A 140 -11.42 21.23 -21.32
N THR A 141 -11.83 21.07 -22.57
CA THR A 141 -11.35 21.92 -23.66
C THR A 141 -12.11 23.24 -23.59
N VAL A 142 -11.40 24.35 -23.41
CA VAL A 142 -11.98 25.69 -23.33
C VAL A 142 -11.33 26.55 -24.42
N ASP A 143 -12.14 27.40 -25.05
CA ASP A 143 -11.66 28.37 -26.04
C ASP A 143 -11.25 29.67 -25.36
N CYS A 144 -10.12 30.25 -25.76
CA CYS A 144 -9.71 31.56 -25.27
C CYS A 144 -10.64 32.65 -25.85
N PRO A 145 -11.26 33.51 -25.02
CA PRO A 145 -12.13 34.57 -25.51
C PRO A 145 -11.40 35.65 -26.34
N ALA A 146 -10.08 35.80 -26.16
CA ALA A 146 -9.29 36.83 -26.84
C ALA A 146 -8.70 36.37 -28.18
N CYS A 147 -8.32 35.09 -28.32
CA CYS A 147 -7.64 34.58 -29.53
C CYS A 147 -8.31 33.36 -30.17
N GLY A 148 -9.40 32.84 -29.58
CA GLY A 148 -10.16 31.69 -30.09
C GLY A 148 -9.40 30.35 -30.06
N ARG A 149 -8.20 30.28 -29.49
CA ARG A 149 -7.42 29.05 -29.43
C ARG A 149 -7.92 28.12 -28.33
N LYS A 150 -8.03 26.84 -28.69
CA LYS A 150 -8.40 25.73 -27.80
C LYS A 150 -7.29 25.41 -26.82
N MET A 151 -7.63 25.30 -25.54
CA MET A 151 -6.71 24.86 -24.49
C MET A 151 -7.39 23.88 -23.53
N ASN A 152 -6.60 22.96 -22.96
CA ASN A 152 -7.10 21.97 -22.03
C ASN A 152 -6.87 22.42 -20.59
N VAL A 153 -7.95 22.57 -19.82
CA VAL A 153 -7.94 23.03 -18.42
C VAL A 153 -8.44 21.90 -17.52
N PRO A 154 -7.83 21.63 -16.35
CA PRO A 154 -8.36 20.66 -15.40
C PRO A 154 -9.70 21.13 -14.81
N LYS A 155 -10.71 20.26 -14.79
CA LYS A 155 -12.01 20.54 -14.15
C LYS A 155 -11.94 20.55 -12.63
N GLY A 156 -12.79 21.36 -11.99
CA GLY A 156 -13.21 21.19 -10.60
C GLY A 156 -12.93 22.36 -9.66
N LYS A 157 -12.45 23.51 -10.15
CA LYS A 157 -12.28 24.75 -9.36
C LYS A 157 -12.40 25.99 -10.24
N THR A 158 -12.78 27.13 -9.64
CA THR A 158 -12.65 28.45 -10.25
C THR A 158 -11.16 28.73 -10.46
N LEU A 159 -10.71 28.71 -11.71
CA LEU A 159 -9.30 28.87 -12.05
C LEU A 159 -9.11 30.16 -12.85
N LYS A 160 -8.13 30.97 -12.41
CA LYS A 160 -7.54 32.03 -13.21
C LYS A 160 -6.59 31.37 -14.21
N VAL A 161 -7.01 31.29 -15.47
CA VAL A 161 -6.21 30.70 -16.55
C VAL A 161 -5.59 31.82 -17.37
N THR A 162 -4.30 31.71 -17.64
CA THR A 162 -3.57 32.63 -18.53
C THR A 162 -3.36 31.93 -19.86
N CYS A 163 -3.82 32.52 -20.95
CA CYS A 163 -3.60 31.97 -22.28
C CYS A 163 -2.10 32.01 -22.63
N PRO A 164 -1.47 30.90 -23.08
CA PRO A 164 -0.05 30.89 -23.45
C PRO A 164 0.23 31.63 -24.77
N HIS A 165 -0.79 31.96 -25.56
CA HIS A 165 -0.62 32.58 -26.88
C HIS A 165 -0.81 34.09 -26.89
N CYS A 166 -1.74 34.62 -26.08
CA CYS A 166 -2.03 36.05 -26.01
C CYS A 166 -1.86 36.65 -24.62
N THR A 167 -1.45 35.85 -23.63
CA THR A 167 -1.22 36.28 -22.24
C THR A 167 -2.47 36.83 -21.53
N TYR A 168 -3.64 36.73 -22.16
CA TYR A 168 -4.91 37.17 -21.61
C TYR A 168 -5.30 36.29 -20.42
N LYS A 169 -5.70 36.93 -19.32
CA LYS A 169 -6.10 36.29 -18.06
C LYS A 169 -7.61 36.32 -17.93
N PHE A 170 -8.22 35.16 -17.73
CA PHE A 170 -9.66 35.04 -17.56
C PHE A 170 -10.02 33.96 -16.54
N GLU A 171 -11.18 34.10 -15.93
CA GLU A 171 -11.71 33.16 -14.94
C GLU A 171 -12.72 32.24 -15.61
N ILE A 172 -12.58 30.95 -15.36
CA ILE A 172 -13.50 29.92 -15.86
C ILE A 172 -14.09 29.20 -14.64
N GLN A 173 -15.42 29.08 -14.63
CA GLN A 173 -16.12 28.16 -13.74
C GLN A 173 -16.33 26.85 -14.50
N THR A 174 -15.61 25.80 -14.09
CA THR A 174 -15.62 24.46 -14.73
C THR A 174 -16.51 23.47 -14.02
#